data_AF-A0A354YCC1-F1
#
_entry.id   AF-A0A354YCC1-F1
#
_cell.length_a   1.000
_cell.length_b   1.000
_cell.length_c   1.000
_cell.angle_alpha   90.00
_cell.angle_beta   90.00
_cell.angle_gamma   90.00
#
_symmetry.space_group_name_H-M   'P 1'
#
loop_
_entity.id
_entity.type
_entity.pdbx_description
1 polymer ?
#
loop_
_entity_poly.entity_id
_entity_poly.type
_entity_poly.pdbx_seq_one_letter_code
_entity_poly.pdbx_strand_id
1 'polypeptide(L)'
;MTTTVGASWGGGAQVQAPADRGTTTVLSLKRPYLLFLGEETLALKAKTAYGLRDWAAESCRGQWRMPGGTIDLGLPEMTPETAVAAGARSLVIGVTPPQGRIPPGWREALLRSVRAGLDIVSGLHTSLQDVEGLAAAAAASGAQLVDVRRPPANLPR
;
A
#
# COMPACT_ATOMS: atom_id res chain seq x y z
N MET A 1 -81.66 -15.06 4.26
CA MET A 1 -81.43 -13.72 3.71
C MET A 1 -80.27 -13.07 4.45
N THR A 2 -79.54 -12.22 3.74
CA THR A 2 -78.49 -11.30 4.20
C THR A 2 -77.04 -11.78 4.07
N THR A 3 -76.50 -11.40 2.93
CA THR A 3 -75.10 -11.29 2.49
C THR A 3 -74.23 -10.51 3.49
N THR A 4 -72.96 -10.87 3.64
CA THR A 4 -71.88 -9.91 3.93
C THR A 4 -70.64 -10.29 3.14
N VAL A 5 -70.09 -9.26 2.50
CA VAL A 5 -69.12 -9.26 1.41
C VAL A 5 -67.69 -9.40 1.95
N GLY A 6 -66.87 -10.18 1.26
CA GLY A 6 -65.45 -10.31 1.53
C GLY A 6 -64.63 -9.14 0.99
N ALA A 7 -63.65 -8.70 1.78
CA ALA A 7 -62.43 -8.07 1.29
C ALA A 7 -61.32 -8.32 2.32
N SER A 8 -60.36 -9.19 2.01
CA SER A 8 -59.06 -9.18 2.67
C SER A 8 -57.96 -9.31 1.62
N TRP A 9 -57.13 -8.30 1.54
CA TRP A 9 -55.97 -8.21 0.67
C TRP A 9 -54.94 -9.28 1.06
N GLY A 10 -54.74 -10.27 0.20
CA GLY A 10 -53.69 -11.28 0.33
C GLY A 10 -52.64 -11.09 -0.76
N GLY A 11 -51.52 -10.46 -0.41
CA GLY A 11 -50.41 -10.21 -1.32
C GLY A 11 -49.10 -10.05 -0.55
N GLY A 12 -48.67 -11.10 0.15
CA GLY A 12 -47.35 -11.15 0.77
C GLY A 12 -46.27 -11.32 -0.30
N ALA A 13 -45.76 -10.22 -0.85
CA ALA A 13 -44.53 -10.25 -1.62
C ALA A 13 -43.37 -10.56 -0.67
N GLN A 14 -42.76 -11.74 -0.81
CA GLN A 14 -41.49 -12.02 -0.14
C GLN A 14 -40.41 -11.13 -0.73
N VAL A 15 -39.95 -10.16 0.07
CA VAL A 15 -38.79 -9.34 -0.26
C VAL A 15 -37.55 -10.23 -0.11
N GLN A 16 -36.98 -10.65 -1.23
CA GLN A 16 -35.70 -11.35 -1.25
C GLN A 16 -34.63 -10.43 -0.64
N ALA A 17 -33.93 -10.91 0.40
CA ALA A 17 -32.80 -10.19 0.96
C ALA A 17 -31.76 -9.90 -0.15
N PRO A 18 -31.15 -8.70 -0.19
CA PRO A 18 -30.15 -8.38 -1.20
C PRO A 18 -28.98 -9.38 -1.11
N ALA A 19 -28.52 -9.84 -2.27
CA ALA A 19 -27.38 -10.73 -2.41
C ALA A 19 -26.16 -10.18 -1.66
N ASP A 20 -25.40 -11.10 -1.06
CA ASP A 20 -24.18 -10.86 -0.28
C ASP A 20 -23.30 -9.82 -0.97
N ARG A 21 -23.13 -8.66 -0.33
CA ARG A 21 -22.22 -7.61 -0.80
C ARG A 21 -20.81 -8.17 -0.68
N GLY A 22 -20.28 -8.64 -1.80
CA GLY A 22 -18.99 -9.33 -1.88
C GLY A 22 -17.93 -8.73 -0.97
N THR A 23 -17.17 -9.60 -0.30
CA THR A 23 -16.22 -9.24 0.75
C THR A 23 -15.28 -8.11 0.31
N THR A 24 -15.49 -6.90 0.84
CA THR A 24 -14.55 -5.78 0.65
C THR A 24 -13.24 -6.13 1.33
N THR A 25 -12.20 -6.46 0.55
CA THR A 25 -10.86 -6.64 1.10
C THR A 25 -10.30 -5.26 1.44
N VAL A 26 -10.24 -4.93 2.73
CA VAL A 26 -9.61 -3.69 3.20
C VAL A 26 -8.10 -3.86 3.14
N LEU A 27 -7.42 -3.02 2.35
CA LEU A 27 -5.97 -2.99 2.31
C LEU A 27 -5.41 -2.47 3.65
N SER A 28 -4.62 -3.29 4.34
CA SER A 28 -3.95 -2.92 5.59
C SER A 28 -2.45 -2.71 5.37
N LEU A 29 -1.93 -1.55 5.77
CA LEU A 29 -0.51 -1.20 5.70
C LEU A 29 0.11 -1.23 7.10
N LYS A 30 1.20 -1.98 7.28
CA LYS A 30 1.83 -2.13 8.60
C LYS A 30 2.67 -0.89 8.94
N ARG A 31 2.28 -0.19 10.00
CA ARG A 31 2.99 0.96 10.57
C ARG A 31 3.92 0.49 11.69
N PRO A 32 4.96 1.26 12.05
CA PRO A 32 5.45 2.48 11.40
C PRO A 32 6.24 2.26 10.09
N TYR A 33 6.56 3.34 9.38
CA TYR A 33 7.14 3.34 8.04
C TYR A 33 8.59 3.85 7.99
N LEU A 34 9.39 3.22 7.14
CA LEU A 34 10.59 3.81 6.55
C LEU A 34 10.20 4.44 5.19
N LEU A 35 10.45 5.74 5.01
CA LEU A 35 10.13 6.42 3.75
C LEU A 35 11.31 6.36 2.79
N PHE A 36 11.17 5.61 1.71
CA PHE A 36 12.21 5.46 0.70
C PHE A 36 12.12 6.56 -0.36
N LEU A 37 13.24 7.23 -0.59
CA LEU A 37 13.36 8.40 -1.46
C LEU A 37 14.20 8.13 -2.72
N GLY A 38 14.86 6.97 -2.80
CA GLY A 38 15.79 6.66 -3.89
C GLY A 38 16.84 7.76 -4.05
N GLU A 39 17.25 7.97 -5.29
CA GLU A 39 18.18 9.03 -5.74
C GLU A 39 17.45 10.31 -6.18
N GLU A 40 16.18 10.48 -5.83
CA GLU A 40 15.38 11.62 -6.28
C GLU A 40 15.90 12.94 -5.71
N THR A 41 15.84 13.99 -6.53
CA THR A 41 16.35 15.33 -6.21
C THR A 41 15.26 16.40 -6.32
N LEU A 42 14.17 16.12 -7.02
CA LEU A 42 13.07 17.05 -7.23
C LEU A 42 11.99 16.87 -6.17
N ALA A 43 11.89 17.81 -5.23
CA ALA A 43 10.91 17.78 -4.14
C ALA A 43 9.46 17.50 -4.62
N LEU A 44 9.06 18.00 -5.80
CA LEU A 44 7.73 17.78 -6.37
C LEU A 44 7.41 16.29 -6.62
N LYS A 45 8.44 15.44 -6.76
CA LYS A 45 8.31 13.99 -6.96
C LYS A 45 8.11 13.23 -5.65
N ALA A 46 8.39 13.86 -4.50
CA ALA A 46 8.23 13.27 -3.17
C ALA A 46 6.89 13.58 -2.50
N LYS A 47 5.86 13.96 -3.27
CA LYS A 47 4.54 14.31 -2.71
C LYS A 47 3.97 13.26 -1.76
N THR A 48 4.24 11.97 -2.00
CA THR A 48 3.77 10.88 -1.15
C THR A 48 4.51 10.86 0.18
N ALA A 49 5.84 10.96 0.16
CA ALA A 49 6.66 11.08 1.37
C ALA A 49 6.33 12.33 2.20
N TYR A 50 6.22 13.49 1.55
CA TYR A 50 5.82 14.73 2.22
C TYR A 50 4.42 14.61 2.82
N GLY A 51 3.46 14.05 2.07
CA GLY A 51 2.12 13.81 2.60
C GLY A 51 2.13 12.90 3.84
N LEU A 52 2.89 11.80 3.82
CA LEU A 52 3.00 10.92 4.99
C LEU A 52 3.66 11.61 6.18
N ARG A 53 4.72 12.39 5.97
CA ARG A 53 5.35 13.18 7.02
C ARG A 53 4.39 14.21 7.61
N ASP A 54 3.68 14.95 6.77
CA ASP A 54 2.88 16.10 7.21
C ASP A 54 1.57 15.68 7.87
N TRP A 55 0.97 14.56 7.42
CA TRP A 55 -0.37 14.14 7.86
C TRP A 55 -0.39 12.86 8.71
N ALA A 56 0.72 12.12 8.77
CA ALA A 56 0.85 10.89 9.55
C ALA A 56 2.27 10.76 10.14
N ALA A 57 2.80 11.87 10.65
CA ALA A 57 4.17 12.01 11.17
C ALA A 57 4.53 10.90 12.17
N GLU A 58 3.61 10.57 13.07
CA GLU A 58 3.75 9.55 14.11
C GLU A 58 3.95 8.13 13.54
N SER A 59 3.45 7.92 12.32
CA SER A 59 3.63 6.69 11.56
C SER A 59 4.97 6.63 10.83
N CYS A 60 5.75 7.70 10.78
CA CYS A 60 7.05 7.75 10.09
C CYS A 60 8.20 7.56 11.11
N ARG A 61 9.12 6.63 10.83
CA ARG A 61 10.30 6.38 11.69
C ARG A 61 11.58 6.99 11.15
N GLY A 62 11.71 7.04 9.84
CA GLY A 62 12.89 7.57 9.19
C GLY A 62 12.68 7.74 7.70
N GLN A 63 13.70 8.29 7.07
CA GLN A 63 13.84 8.38 5.63
C GLN A 63 15.04 7.56 5.17
N TRP A 64 15.03 7.15 3.91
CA TRP A 64 16.18 6.49 3.29
C TRP A 64 16.41 6.99 1.87
N ARG A 65 17.57 7.60 1.65
CA ARG A 65 18.06 8.03 0.34
C ARG A 65 19.09 7.04 -0.21
N MET A 66 19.08 6.87 -1.53
CA MET A 66 20.20 6.28 -2.26
C MET A 66 21.23 7.37 -2.60
N PRO A 67 22.49 6.99 -2.89
CA PRO A 67 23.50 7.93 -3.35
C PRO A 67 22.99 8.83 -4.49
N GLY A 68 23.19 10.14 -4.36
CA GLY A 68 22.72 11.14 -5.33
C GLY A 68 21.37 11.78 -4.99
N GLY A 69 20.56 11.17 -4.11
CA GLY A 69 19.31 11.76 -3.65
C GLY A 69 19.52 12.95 -2.72
N THR A 70 18.77 14.03 -2.92
CA THR A 70 18.90 15.28 -2.15
C THR A 70 17.66 15.66 -1.34
N ILE A 71 16.56 14.92 -1.52
CA ILE A 71 15.31 15.21 -0.80
C ILE A 71 15.49 14.94 0.69
N ASP A 72 15.18 15.93 1.51
CA ASP A 72 15.15 15.80 2.96
C ASP A 72 13.75 16.03 3.51
N LEU A 73 13.27 15.08 4.32
CA LEU A 73 12.00 15.19 5.01
C LEU A 73 12.18 15.77 6.42
N GLY A 74 13.42 15.88 6.90
CA GLY A 74 13.72 16.21 8.30
C GLY A 74 13.55 15.01 9.25
N LEU A 75 13.48 13.79 8.71
CA LEU A 75 13.40 12.56 9.48
C LEU A 75 14.79 11.94 9.66
N PRO A 76 15.01 11.08 10.67
CA PRO A 76 16.26 10.36 10.82
C PRO A 76 16.60 9.55 9.55
N GLU A 77 17.84 9.64 9.09
CA GLU A 77 18.33 8.77 8.00
C GLU A 77 18.51 7.35 8.53
N MET A 78 17.85 6.38 7.91
CA MET A 78 17.86 4.99 8.35
C MET A 78 18.04 4.05 7.18
N THR A 79 18.92 3.07 7.34
CA THR A 79 18.92 1.85 6.53
C THR A 79 17.72 0.95 6.88
N PRO A 80 17.34 -0.02 6.04
CA PRO A 80 16.29 -0.97 6.37
C PRO A 80 16.47 -1.65 7.73
N GLU A 81 17.68 -2.12 8.04
CA GLU A 81 17.96 -2.85 9.28
C GLU A 81 17.82 -1.95 10.51
N THR A 82 18.36 -0.73 10.44
CA THR A 82 18.22 0.26 11.51
C THR A 82 16.76 0.72 11.69
N ALA A 83 15.98 0.79 10.61
CA ALA A 83 14.57 1.13 10.68
C ALA A 83 13.76 0.02 11.35
N VAL A 84 14.03 -1.24 11.02
CA VAL A 84 13.41 -2.41 11.68
C VAL A 84 13.77 -2.44 13.16
N ALA A 85 15.04 -2.19 13.53
CA ALA A 85 15.45 -2.07 14.92
C ALA A 85 14.73 -0.92 15.65
N ALA A 86 14.40 0.17 14.95
CA ALA A 86 13.57 1.27 15.45
C ALA A 86 12.05 1.00 15.37
N GLY A 87 11.65 -0.23 15.01
CA GLY A 87 10.27 -0.70 14.98
C GLY A 87 9.51 -0.49 13.67
N ALA A 88 10.14 0.01 12.60
CA ALA A 88 9.50 0.13 11.29
C ALA A 88 9.06 -1.26 10.77
N ARG A 89 7.88 -1.29 10.14
CA ARG A 89 7.23 -2.51 9.65
C ARG A 89 7.04 -2.54 8.14
N SER A 90 7.04 -1.37 7.50
CA SER A 90 7.00 -1.27 6.06
C SER A 90 7.98 -0.21 5.54
N LEU A 91 8.55 -0.46 4.38
CA LEU A 91 9.16 0.53 3.53
C LEU A 91 8.09 1.06 2.55
N VAL A 92 7.86 2.37 2.55
CA VAL A 92 6.95 3.03 1.60
C VAL A 92 7.78 3.75 0.56
N ILE A 93 7.54 3.46 -0.72
CA ILE A 93 8.13 4.22 -1.83
C ILE A 93 7.47 5.60 -1.85
N GLY A 94 8.20 6.60 -1.36
CA GLY A 94 7.71 7.94 -1.11
C GLY A 94 7.86 8.91 -2.29
N VAL A 95 8.57 8.50 -3.34
CA VAL A 95 8.85 9.31 -4.53
C VAL A 95 8.26 8.68 -5.79
N THR A 96 8.08 9.51 -6.82
CA THR A 96 7.62 9.07 -8.15
C THR A 96 8.71 9.29 -9.20
N PRO A 97 9.47 8.25 -9.54
CA PRO A 97 10.46 8.31 -10.62
C PRO A 97 9.82 8.66 -11.98
N PRO A 98 10.62 8.97 -13.02
CA PRO A 98 10.13 9.14 -14.38
C PRO A 98 9.19 8.00 -14.81
N GLN A 99 8.09 8.37 -15.47
CA GLN A 99 7.01 7.47 -15.92
C GLN A 99 6.33 6.64 -14.79
N GLY A 100 6.64 6.91 -13.52
CA GLY A 100 6.09 6.19 -12.38
C GLY A 100 6.42 4.70 -12.39
N ARG A 101 7.59 4.32 -12.92
CA ARG A 101 8.11 2.95 -12.92
C ARG A 101 9.17 2.77 -11.83
N ILE A 102 9.39 1.53 -11.41
CA ILE A 102 10.49 1.19 -10.49
C ILE A 102 11.80 1.17 -11.29
N PRO A 103 12.79 2.02 -10.97
CA PRO A 103 14.10 1.98 -11.63
C PRO A 103 14.82 0.66 -11.36
N PRO A 104 15.53 0.07 -12.34
CA PRO A 104 16.32 -1.14 -12.13
C PRO A 104 17.36 -1.00 -11.00
N GLY A 105 17.93 0.20 -10.84
CA GLY A 105 18.90 0.51 -9.78
C GLY A 105 18.36 0.34 -8.36
N TRP A 106 17.03 0.34 -8.17
CA TRP A 106 16.43 0.15 -6.85
C TRP A 106 16.36 -1.31 -6.41
N ARG A 107 16.56 -2.27 -7.33
CA ARG A 107 16.40 -3.71 -7.06
C ARG A 107 17.09 -4.14 -5.77
N GLU A 108 18.37 -3.81 -5.60
CA GLU A 108 19.12 -4.23 -4.41
C GLU A 108 18.63 -3.54 -3.13
N ALA A 109 18.18 -2.29 -3.21
CA ALA A 109 17.60 -1.58 -2.08
C ALA A 109 16.28 -2.23 -1.64
N LEU A 110 15.42 -2.61 -2.58
CA LEU A 110 14.16 -3.31 -2.31
C LEU A 110 14.41 -4.72 -1.77
N LEU A 111 15.35 -5.47 -2.37
CA LEU A 111 15.74 -6.79 -1.88
C LEU A 111 16.31 -6.74 -0.46
N ARG A 112 17.15 -5.75 -0.16
CA ARG A 112 17.65 -5.50 1.21
C ARG A 112 16.50 -5.25 2.19
N SER A 113 15.50 -4.49 1.77
CA SER A 113 14.36 -4.12 2.61
C SER A 113 13.50 -5.34 2.99
N VAL A 114 13.16 -6.20 2.02
CA VAL A 114 12.40 -7.42 2.34
C VAL A 114 13.21 -8.39 3.17
N ARG A 115 14.53 -8.51 2.93
CA ARG A 115 15.41 -9.38 3.74
C ARG A 115 15.53 -8.89 5.18
N ALA A 116 15.47 -7.58 5.41
CA ALA A 116 15.41 -6.99 6.75
C ALA A 116 14.06 -7.22 7.45
N GLY A 117 13.02 -7.67 6.72
CA GLY A 117 11.70 -7.95 7.26
C GLY A 117 10.68 -6.81 7.09
N LEU A 118 10.96 -5.82 6.23
CA LEU A 118 10.00 -4.77 5.89
C LEU A 118 9.06 -5.25 4.77
N ASP A 119 7.76 -5.07 4.95
CA ASP A 119 6.82 -5.09 3.84
C ASP A 119 7.16 -3.91 2.89
N ILE A 120 6.97 -4.05 1.58
CA ILE A 120 7.17 -2.95 0.62
C ILE A 120 5.82 -2.46 0.12
N VAL A 121 5.59 -1.16 0.23
CA VAL A 121 4.37 -0.48 -0.23
C VAL A 121 4.70 0.44 -1.40
N SER A 122 4.03 0.23 -2.53
CA SER A 122 4.24 0.99 -3.77
C SER A 122 2.95 1.58 -4.30
N GLY A 123 2.99 2.88 -4.62
CA GLY A 123 1.99 3.61 -5.41
C GLY A 123 2.37 3.79 -6.88
N LEU A 124 3.39 3.09 -7.36
CA LEU A 124 3.87 3.21 -8.74
C LEU A 124 2.99 2.41 -9.72
N HIS A 125 3.16 2.66 -11.02
CA HIS A 125 2.42 1.94 -12.07
C HIS A 125 2.94 0.52 -12.27
N THR A 126 4.25 0.31 -12.08
CA THR A 126 4.89 -1.00 -12.19
C THR A 126 4.61 -1.82 -10.94
N SER A 127 4.30 -3.10 -11.11
CA SER A 127 4.12 -3.99 -9.97
C SER A 127 5.45 -4.25 -9.29
N LEU A 128 5.45 -4.32 -7.96
CA LEU A 128 6.58 -4.83 -7.20
C LEU A 128 6.96 -6.27 -7.60
N GLN A 129 6.00 -7.05 -8.11
CA GLN A 129 6.22 -8.43 -8.57
C GLN A 129 7.08 -8.50 -9.83
N ASP A 130 7.16 -7.41 -10.60
CA ASP A 130 7.96 -7.34 -11.84
C ASP A 130 9.46 -7.08 -11.54
N VAL A 131 9.80 -6.73 -10.29
CA VAL A 131 11.19 -6.54 -9.87
C VAL A 131 11.86 -7.90 -9.68
N GLU A 132 12.89 -8.17 -10.49
CA GLU A 132 13.58 -9.46 -10.53
C GLU A 132 14.03 -9.94 -9.14
N GLY A 133 13.54 -11.11 -8.74
CA GLY A 133 13.86 -11.77 -7.47
C GLY A 133 13.14 -11.21 -6.24
N LEU A 134 12.41 -10.09 -6.35
CA LEU A 134 11.78 -9.44 -5.20
C LEU A 134 10.66 -10.30 -4.61
N ALA A 135 9.83 -10.92 -5.46
CA ALA A 135 8.76 -11.82 -5.04
C ALA A 135 9.27 -13.02 -4.23
N ALA A 136 10.34 -13.65 -4.73
CA ALA A 136 10.97 -14.80 -4.06
C ALA A 136 11.60 -14.40 -2.71
N ALA A 137 12.27 -13.25 -2.67
CA ALA A 137 12.87 -12.73 -1.43
C ALA A 137 11.81 -12.36 -0.38
N ALA A 138 10.70 -11.75 -0.80
CA ALA A 138 9.57 -11.45 0.07
C ALA A 138 8.92 -12.73 0.63
N ALA A 139 8.72 -13.74 -0.21
CA ALA A 139 8.22 -15.05 0.24
C ALA A 139 9.14 -15.71 1.26
N ALA A 140 10.46 -15.64 1.05
CA ALA A 140 11.45 -16.22 1.96
C ALA A 140 11.53 -15.49 3.32
N SER A 141 11.32 -14.18 3.35
CA SER A 141 11.37 -13.39 4.60
C SER A 141 10.03 -13.27 5.32
N GLY A 142 8.92 -13.64 4.66
CA GLY A 142 7.56 -13.41 5.15
C GLY A 142 7.08 -11.97 4.98
N ALA A 143 7.83 -11.12 4.30
CA ALA A 143 7.42 -9.76 3.96
C ALA A 143 6.34 -9.76 2.88
N GLN A 144 5.47 -8.74 2.92
CA GLN A 144 4.43 -8.52 1.92
C GLN A 144 4.87 -7.50 0.87
N LEU A 145 4.52 -7.75 -0.39
CA LEU A 145 4.63 -6.78 -1.47
C LEU A 145 3.25 -6.19 -1.76
N VAL A 146 3.10 -4.90 -1.50
CA VAL A 146 1.81 -4.20 -1.51
C VAL A 146 1.77 -3.15 -2.62
N ASP A 147 1.10 -3.49 -3.73
CA ASP A 147 0.79 -2.55 -4.80
C ASP A 147 -0.56 -1.86 -4.51
N VAL A 148 -0.54 -0.63 -3.98
CA VAL A 148 -1.77 0.08 -3.55
C VAL A 148 -2.70 0.45 -4.71
N ARG A 149 -2.17 0.42 -5.95
CA ARG A 149 -2.92 0.71 -7.18
C ARG A 149 -3.53 -0.53 -7.82
N ARG A 150 -3.29 -1.73 -7.27
CA ARG A 150 -3.88 -2.95 -7.78
C ARG A 150 -5.38 -2.95 -7.48
N PRO A 151 -6.26 -2.98 -8.51
CA PRO A 151 -7.69 -3.04 -8.28
C PRO A 151 -8.09 -4.35 -7.57
N PRO A 152 -9.18 -4.36 -6.78
CA PRO A 152 -9.75 -5.58 -6.25
C PRO A 152 -10.09 -6.58 -7.38
N ALA A 153 -9.91 -7.87 -7.13
CA ALA A 153 -10.13 -8.91 -8.14
C ALA A 153 -11.60 -9.00 -8.60
N ASN A 154 -12.54 -8.56 -7.75
CA ASN A 154 -13.98 -8.68 -7.91
C ASN A 154 -14.65 -7.34 -8.28
N LEU A 155 -13.99 -6.48 -9.03
CA LEU A 155 -14.65 -5.28 -9.57
C LEU A 155 -15.74 -5.67 -10.58
N PRO A 156 -16.95 -5.07 -10.49
CA PRO A 156 -17.98 -5.24 -11.52
C PRO A 156 -17.45 -4.70 -12.86
N ARG A 157 -17.80 -5.39 -13.95
CA ARG A 157 -17.48 -4.99 -15.32
C ARG A 157 -18.66 -4.29 -15.98
#